data_AF-Q207J9-F1
#
_entry.id   AF-Q207J9-F1
#
_cell.length_a   1.000
_cell.length_b   1.000
_cell.length_c   1.000
_cell.angle_alpha   90.00
_cell.angle_beta   90.00
_cell.angle_gamma   90.00
#
_symmetry.space_group_name_H-M   'P 1'
#
loop_
_entity.id
_entity.type
_entity.pdbx_description
1 polymer ?
#
loop_
_entity_poly.entity_id
_entity_poly.type
_entity_poly.pdbx_seq_one_letter_code
_entity_poly.pdbx_strand_id
1 'polypeptide(L)' 'KFELDTAERKTEFDSISGTYALYLMVGDATLENPVLWNVADVVLKFLSSDLKPRRGHAEVTRSSLEL' A
#
# COMPACT_ATOMS: atom_id res chain seq x y z
N LYS A 1 -15.40 -0.36 17.13
CA LYS A 1 -15.48 -0.43 15.65
C LYS A 1 -14.09 -0.15 15.10
N PHE A 2 -13.59 -0.97 14.19
CA PHE A 2 -12.30 -0.76 13.53
C PHE A 2 -12.55 -0.24 12.11
N GLU A 3 -11.82 0.78 11.69
CA GLU A 3 -11.85 1.37 10.35
C GLU A 3 -10.42 1.51 9.85
N LEU A 4 -10.21 1.19 8.57
CA LEU A 4 -8.91 1.25 7.91
C LEU A 4 -9.01 2.13 6.66
N ASP A 5 -8.52 3.36 6.79
CA ASP A 5 -8.37 4.29 5.67
C ASP A 5 -6.90 4.31 5.19
N THR A 6 -6.68 3.88 3.94
CA THR A 6 -5.35 3.81 3.34
C THR A 6 -4.74 5.18 3.02
N ALA A 7 -5.53 6.24 2.88
CA ALA A 7 -5.02 7.59 2.66
C ALA A 7 -4.50 8.20 3.97
N GLU A 8 -5.23 8.01 5.06
CA GLU A 8 -4.89 8.55 6.38
C GLU A 8 -3.76 7.77 7.05
N ARG A 9 -3.76 6.44 6.92
CA ARG A 9 -2.85 5.55 7.68
C ARG A 9 -1.66 5.04 6.88
N LYS A 10 -1.39 5.59 5.69
CA LYS A 10 -0.32 5.09 4.79
C LYS A 10 1.06 5.01 5.45
N THR A 11 1.36 5.92 6.39
CA THR A 11 2.64 5.97 7.09
C THR A 11 2.80 4.84 8.09
N GLU A 12 1.71 4.26 8.60
CA GLU A 12 1.75 3.09 9.48
C GLU A 12 2.15 1.81 8.74
N PHE A 13 1.96 1.80 7.41
CA PHE A 13 2.30 0.70 6.52
C PHE A 13 3.50 1.00 5.63
N ASP A 14 4.23 2.10 5.88
CA ASP A 14 5.31 2.60 5.02
C ASP A 14 4.94 2.73 3.53
N SER A 15 3.65 2.90 3.25
CA SER A 15 3.06 2.88 1.89
C SER A 15 3.36 1.60 1.09
N ILE A 16 3.64 0.48 1.76
CA ILE A 16 3.89 -0.82 1.13
C ILE A 16 2.57 -1.45 0.73
N SER A 17 2.40 -1.73 -0.56
CA SER A 17 1.23 -2.43 -1.08
C SER A 17 1.44 -3.94 -1.03
N GLY A 18 0.39 -4.70 -0.74
CA GLY A 18 0.49 -6.15 -0.62
C GLY A 18 -0.77 -6.80 -0.04
N THR A 19 -0.71 -8.12 0.13
CA THR A 19 -1.73 -8.89 0.83
C THR A 19 -1.31 -9.06 2.29
N TYR A 20 -2.19 -8.68 3.20
CA TYR A 20 -1.98 -8.74 4.65
C TYR A 20 -3.02 -9.68 5.26
N ALA A 21 -2.59 -10.56 6.17
CA ALA A 21 -3.52 -11.34 6.98
C ALA A 21 -3.98 -10.50 8.19
N LEU A 22 -5.28 -10.30 8.32
CA LEU A 22 -5.88 -9.56 9.44
C LEU A 22 -6.20 -10.54 10.57
N TYR A 23 -5.47 -10.42 11.67
CA TYR A 23 -5.73 -11.19 12.88
C TYR A 23 -6.46 -10.37 13.95
N LEU A 24 -7.49 -10.97 14.57
CA LEU A 24 -8.12 -10.45 15.77
C LEU A 24 -7.56 -11.19 17.00
N MET A 25 -6.97 -10.42 17.91
CA MET A 25 -6.52 -10.89 19.22
C MET A 25 -7.48 -10.39 20.30
N VAL A 26 -8.07 -11.29 21.08
CA VAL A 26 -8.94 -10.96 22.21
C VAL A 26 -8.38 -11.61 23.46
N GLY A 27 -7.95 -10.80 24.43
CA GLY A 27 -7.43 -11.25 25.71
C GLY A 27 -7.22 -10.09 26.67
N ASP A 28 -7.13 -10.41 27.96
CA ASP A 28 -6.76 -9.47 29.02
C ASP A 28 -5.94 -10.20 30.09
N ALA A 29 -5.59 -9.49 31.17
CA ALA A 29 -4.78 -10.05 32.26
C ALA A 29 -5.47 -11.18 33.06
N THR A 30 -6.77 -11.39 32.85
CA THR A 30 -7.60 -12.37 33.57
C THR A 30 -8.07 -13.53 32.68
N LEU A 31 -7.97 -13.41 31.36
CA LEU A 31 -8.30 -14.48 30.41
C LEU A 31 -7.17 -15.50 30.31
N GLU A 32 -7.45 -16.74 30.72
CA GLU A 32 -6.50 -17.86 30.61
C GLU A 32 -6.31 -18.37 29.17
N ASN A 33 -7.31 -18.17 28.29
CA ASN A 33 -7.26 -18.59 26.90
C ASN A 33 -7.49 -17.38 25.96
N PRO A 34 -6.46 -16.55 25.74
CA PRO A 34 -6.55 -15.47 24.76
C PRO A 34 -6.78 -16.06 23.37
N VAL A 35 -7.69 -15.44 22.63
CA VAL A 35 -8.14 -15.92 21.34
C VAL A 35 -7.42 -15.20 20.22
N LEU A 36 -6.92 -15.95 19.23
CA LEU A 36 -6.33 -15.45 18.01
C LEU A 36 -7.08 -16.01 16.80
N TRP A 37 -7.69 -15.14 16.00
CA TRP A 37 -8.41 -15.53 14.79
C TRP A 37 -7.86 -14.83 13.55
N ASN A 38 -7.59 -15.57 12.47
CA ASN A 38 -7.46 -14.95 11.15
C ASN A 38 -8.87 -14.58 10.67
N VAL A 39 -9.13 -13.29 10.53
CA VAL A 39 -10.43 -12.75 10.13
C VAL A 39 -10.55 -12.72 8.61
N ALA A 40 -9.48 -12.31 7.91
CA ALA A 40 -9.46 -12.19 6.45
C ALA A 40 -8.03 -11.93 5.92
N ASP A 41 -7.80 -12.27 4.65
CA ASP A 41 -6.70 -11.72 3.87
C ASP A 41 -7.17 -10.43 3.17
N VAL A 42 -6.49 -9.31 3.44
CA VAL A 42 -6.83 -7.97 2.96
C VAL A 42 -5.76 -7.48 2.00
N VAL A 43 -6.17 -7.02 0.82
CA VAL A 43 -5.26 -6.42 -0.16
C VAL A 43 -5.20 -4.91 0.05
N LEU A 44 -4.03 -4.39 0.43
CA LEU A 44 -3.77 -2.95 0.56
C LEU A 44 -3.02 -2.45 -0.68
N LYS A 45 -3.50 -1.32 -1.22
CA LYS A 45 -2.90 -0.63 -2.36
C LYS A 45 -2.73 0.83 -2.02
N PHE A 46 -1.50 1.29 -2.04
CA PHE A 46 -1.15 2.70 -1.87
C PHE A 46 -0.72 3.26 -3.22
N LEU A 47 -1.08 4.52 -3.49
CA LEU A 47 -0.53 5.22 -4.64
C LEU A 47 0.97 5.41 -4.39
N SER A 48 1.82 4.75 -5.20
CA SER A 48 3.23 5.10 -5.26
C SER A 48 3.31 6.58 -5.62
N SER A 49 4.01 7.38 -4.80
CA SER A 49 4.23 8.79 -5.12
C SER A 49 4.69 8.87 -6.57
N ASP A 50 3.90 9.56 -7.38
CA ASP A 50 4.10 9.66 -8.81
C ASP A 50 5.59 9.76 -9.11
N LEU A 51 6.12 8.77 -9.84
CA LEU A 51 7.36 8.96 -10.57
C LEU A 51 7.08 10.13 -11.52
N LYS A 52 7.27 11.35 -11.02
CA LYS A 52 7.29 12.56 -11.83
C LYS A 52 8.23 12.21 -12.98
N PRO A 53 7.76 12.19 -14.25
CA PRO A 53 8.62 11.87 -15.35
C PRO A 53 9.82 12.79 -15.23
N ARG A 54 11.03 12.21 -15.14
CA ARG A 54 12.26 13.00 -15.08
C ARG A 54 12.22 13.88 -16.31
N ARG A 55 12.00 15.19 -16.14
CA ARG A 55 11.88 16.12 -17.26
C ARG A 55 13.19 16.06 -18.05
N GLY A 56 13.06 15.67 -19.32
CA GLY A 56 13.95 16.05 -20.41
C GLY A 56 15.31 15.36 -20.47
N HIS A 57 15.39 14.20 -21.13
CA HIS A 57 16.33 14.10 -22.24
C HIS A 57 15.51 14.30 -23.50
N ALA A 58 15.71 15.44 -24.16
CA ALA A 58 15.18 15.68 -25.49
C ALA A 58 15.82 14.66 -26.45
N GLU A 59 15.08 13.64 -26.85
CA GLU A 59 15.41 12.89 -28.04
C GLU A 59 15.00 13.75 -29.24
N VAL A 60 15.94 14.56 -29.71
CA VAL A 60 15.85 15.25 -31.00
C VAL A 60 16.02 14.18 -32.07
N THR A 61 14.95 13.44 -32.38
CA THR A 61 14.85 12.78 -33.68
C THR A 61 14.43 13.85 -34.68
N ARG A 62 15.43 14.47 -35.33
CA ARG A 62 15.18 15.25 -36.55
C ARG A 62 14.52 14.32 -37.57
N SER A 63 13.22 14.49 -37.78
CA SER A 63 12.56 14.03 -39.00
C SER A 63 12.53 15.19 -40.00
N SER A 64 13.31 15.07 -41.07
CA SER A 64 13.25 15.85 -42.31
C SER A 64 14.33 15.32 -43.24
N LEU A 65 14.09 14.85 -44.46
CA LEU A 65 12.90 14.89 -45.31
C LEU A 65 13.00 13.72 -46.29
N GLU A 66 11.86 13.28 -46.78
CA GLU A 66 11.72 12.51 -48.02
C GLU A 66 12.35 13.22 -49.22
N LEU A 67 12.84 12.39 -50.17
CA LEU A 67 13.47 12.63 -51.49
C LEU A 67 14.98 12.90 -51.52
#